data_AF-A0AA36N4I1-F1
#
_entry.id   AF-A0AA36N4I1-F1
#
_cell.length_a   1.000
_cell.length_b   1.000
_cell.length_c   1.000
_cell.angle_alpha   90.00
_cell.angle_beta   90.00
_cell.angle_gamma   90.00
#
_symmetry.space_group_name_H-M   'P 1'
#
loop_
_entity.id
_entity.type
_entity.pdbx_description
1 polymer ?
#
loop_
_entity_poly.entity_id
_entity_poly.type
_entity_poly.pdbx_seq_one_letter_code
_entity_poly.pdbx_strand_id
1 'polypeptide(L)'
;MATAPLLPKTGKVGHSKASIFYGADEYLEELKKKYARDHEIAALKNLLPGERDHYAAGVARSHDKMLKVEKNNENRSLKTNRLFPTANKPDPMPQNLAFLFTRITPEQMMYMWNVLTAIFVFQVLLVVLYCGLLALFPGHWWTCTLIFGIPFAYTAIQQIYIDHDVMHGATFPVYEFQKFLTHPFADFFSLPWEEFVLEHNRHHASTVDLLIQGEFGWDPEEFQYALQQWAGPMGPNWYKYLLTVPWIPIVHFFGLNDTGALFALEWWMHFPDEAIGGKCNKEFWSKWAPRRVKHNLFVLGLWACVWFLGSWPLGRDLSQGWRFVFTVSFFARVGFSAAWMFITNFTHSLPWNEFLAQDPARTWPVLHGVMALVLGGKHRWNEMLFHDVHHAFPNAVGTLSQRGRFHGWQKVHDAAAEVLARGLWMPNGDEETQMQKMARKRSLIMKQGK
;
A
#
# COMPACT_ATOMS: atom_id res chain seq x y z
N MET A 1 2.02 -3.50 31.46
CA MET A 1 3.23 -4.35 31.53
C MET A 1 3.66 -4.62 30.10
N ALA A 2 4.77 -4.03 29.67
CA ALA A 2 5.24 -4.12 28.28
C ALA A 2 5.92 -5.47 28.05
N THR A 3 5.39 -6.29 27.15
CA THR A 3 6.05 -7.50 26.67
C THR A 3 7.28 -7.12 25.87
N ALA A 4 8.42 -7.73 26.18
CA ALA A 4 9.70 -7.48 25.53
C ALA A 4 9.61 -7.75 24.01
N PRO A 5 10.34 -6.99 23.17
CA PRO A 5 10.32 -7.16 21.73
C PRO A 5 10.86 -8.55 21.34
N LEU A 6 10.15 -9.24 20.45
CA LEU A 6 10.55 -10.50 19.84
C LEU A 6 11.73 -10.27 18.88
N LEU A 7 12.94 -10.22 19.42
CA LEU A 7 14.17 -10.13 18.65
C LEU A 7 14.64 -11.53 18.23
N PRO A 8 15.25 -11.69 17.04
CA PRO A 8 15.80 -12.98 16.61
C PRO A 8 17.02 -13.34 17.48
N LYS A 9 17.05 -14.57 18.00
CA LYS A 9 18.25 -15.12 18.66
C LYS A 9 19.20 -15.68 17.62
N THR A 10 20.47 -15.28 17.69
CA THR A 10 21.56 -15.85 16.93
C THR A 10 21.97 -17.20 17.54
N GLY A 11 21.64 -18.31 16.89
CA GLY A 11 22.03 -19.66 17.33
C GLY A 11 21.48 -20.76 16.41
N LYS A 12 22.28 -21.82 16.21
CA LYS A 12 22.08 -22.92 15.26
C LYS A 12 20.69 -23.59 15.31
N VAL A 13 20.28 -24.05 14.13
CA VAL A 13 19.08 -24.83 13.75
C VAL A 13 18.63 -25.82 14.83
N GLY A 14 17.67 -25.38 15.63
CA GLY A 14 16.75 -26.22 16.37
C GLY A 14 15.40 -25.52 16.28
N HIS A 15 14.33 -26.28 16.02
CA HIS A 15 12.98 -25.75 15.91
C HIS A 15 12.73 -24.70 17.00
N SER A 16 12.34 -23.49 16.59
CA SER A 16 11.98 -22.47 17.56
C SER A 16 10.84 -23.04 18.42
N LYS A 17 10.75 -22.66 19.71
CA LYS A 17 9.63 -23.11 20.57
C LYS A 17 8.26 -22.79 19.95
N ALA A 18 8.20 -21.86 18.99
CA ALA A 18 7.00 -21.48 18.25
C ALA A 18 6.81 -22.25 16.92
N SER A 19 7.84 -22.83 16.30
CA SER A 19 7.69 -23.78 15.18
C SER A 19 6.80 -24.97 15.60
N ILE A 20 6.92 -25.41 16.86
CA ILE A 20 6.09 -26.47 17.45
C ILE A 20 4.59 -26.10 17.51
N PHE A 21 4.23 -24.82 17.62
CA PHE A 21 2.82 -24.39 17.80
C PHE A 21 2.21 -23.64 16.61
N TYR A 22 3.04 -23.00 15.77
CA TYR A 22 2.60 -22.06 14.74
C TYR A 22 3.21 -22.31 13.35
N GLY A 23 4.11 -23.28 13.21
CA GLY A 23 4.62 -23.68 11.89
C GLY A 23 5.50 -22.65 11.18
N ALA A 24 6.25 -21.83 11.94
CA ALA A 24 7.06 -20.73 11.40
C ALA A 24 8.17 -21.19 10.43
N ASP A 25 8.75 -22.37 10.67
CA ASP A 25 9.78 -22.96 9.82
C ASP A 25 9.17 -23.50 8.51
N GLU A 26 7.99 -24.14 8.57
CA GLU A 26 7.23 -24.57 7.40
C GLU A 26 6.83 -23.38 6.51
N TYR A 27 6.44 -22.27 7.14
CA TYR A 27 6.08 -21.05 6.42
C TYR A 27 7.26 -20.49 5.61
N LEU A 28 8.50 -20.56 6.10
CA LEU A 28 9.68 -20.11 5.35
C LEU A 28 9.96 -20.94 4.09
N GLU A 29 9.78 -22.26 4.17
CA GLU A 29 9.93 -23.14 3.01
C GLU A 29 8.79 -22.95 2.00
N GLU A 30 7.58 -22.72 2.49
CA GLU A 30 6.45 -22.36 1.63
C GLU A 30 6.64 -21.00 0.96
N LEU A 31 7.21 -20.03 1.67
CA LEU A 31 7.50 -18.69 1.15
C LEU A 31 8.44 -18.76 -0.06
N LYS A 32 9.52 -19.55 0.01
CA LYS A 32 10.44 -19.76 -1.13
C LYS A 32 9.71 -20.34 -2.35
N LYS A 33 8.82 -21.32 -2.14
CA LYS A 33 8.01 -21.90 -3.22
C LYS A 33 7.06 -20.88 -3.83
N LYS A 34 6.46 -20.01 -3.01
CA LYS A 34 5.57 -18.94 -3.48
C LYS A 34 6.32 -17.90 -4.31
N TYR A 35 7.51 -17.46 -3.89
CA TYR A 35 8.36 -16.58 -4.71
C TYR A 35 8.79 -17.22 -6.04
N ALA A 36 9.03 -18.54 -6.06
CA ALA A 36 9.34 -19.25 -7.30
C ALA A 36 8.13 -19.35 -8.25
N ARG A 37 6.93 -19.55 -7.71
CA ARG A 37 5.67 -19.62 -8.48
C ARG A 37 5.26 -18.24 -9.02
N ASP A 38 5.37 -17.22 -8.18
CA ASP A 38 4.97 -15.84 -8.41
C ASP A 38 6.19 -14.97 -8.70
N HIS A 39 7.00 -15.47 -9.64
CA HIS A 39 8.29 -14.91 -10.04
C HIS A 39 8.23 -13.48 -10.59
N GLU A 40 7.07 -13.01 -11.04
CA GLU A 40 6.83 -11.62 -11.46
C GLU A 40 6.95 -10.64 -10.30
N ILE A 41 6.43 -11.02 -9.11
CA ILE A 41 6.55 -10.22 -7.89
C ILE A 41 8.02 -10.14 -7.50
N ALA A 42 8.73 -11.26 -7.56
CA ALA A 42 10.16 -11.32 -7.32
C ALA A 42 10.95 -10.45 -8.31
N ALA A 43 10.58 -10.49 -9.60
CA ALA A 43 11.23 -9.72 -10.65
C ALA A 43 11.06 -8.21 -10.42
N LEU A 44 9.85 -7.72 -10.12
CA LEU A 44 9.60 -6.31 -9.82
C LEU A 44 10.33 -5.84 -8.56
N LYS A 45 10.30 -6.63 -7.48
CA LYS A 45 11.01 -6.29 -6.24
C LYS A 45 12.51 -6.11 -6.45
N ASN A 46 13.11 -6.83 -7.40
CA ASN A 46 14.52 -6.68 -7.77
C ASN A 46 14.82 -5.41 -8.58
N LEU A 47 13.80 -4.70 -9.07
CA LEU A 47 13.94 -3.43 -9.80
C LEU A 47 13.87 -2.20 -8.89
N LEU A 48 13.32 -2.37 -7.68
CA LEU A 48 13.15 -1.29 -6.71
C LEU A 48 14.50 -0.72 -6.23
N PRO A 49 14.55 0.57 -5.85
CA PRO A 49 15.75 1.15 -5.25
C PRO A 49 16.12 0.45 -3.92
N GLY A 50 17.41 0.45 -3.60
CA GLY A 50 17.93 -0.09 -2.34
C GLY A 50 18.32 -1.57 -2.42
N GLU A 51 18.14 -2.30 -1.31
CA GLU A 51 18.51 -3.72 -1.24
C GLU A 51 17.52 -4.61 -1.99
N ARG A 52 18.04 -5.65 -2.64
CA ARG A 52 17.21 -6.69 -3.27
C ARG A 52 16.47 -7.48 -2.19
N ASP A 53 15.23 -7.87 -2.49
CA ASP A 53 14.51 -8.82 -1.64
C ASP A 53 15.26 -10.17 -1.66
N HIS A 54 15.63 -10.65 -0.49
CA HIS A 54 16.45 -11.84 -0.33
C HIS A 54 15.71 -13.12 -0.71
N TYR A 55 14.38 -13.12 -0.66
CA TYR A 55 13.56 -14.23 -1.15
C TYR A 55 13.33 -14.16 -2.66
N ALA A 56 13.54 -12.99 -3.26
CA ALA A 56 13.51 -12.77 -4.71
C ALA A 56 14.89 -12.88 -5.38
N ALA A 57 15.96 -13.08 -4.60
CA ALA A 57 17.33 -13.13 -5.09
C ALA A 57 17.52 -14.33 -6.04
N GLY A 58 17.98 -14.07 -7.26
CA GLY A 58 18.26 -15.11 -8.27
C GLY A 58 17.12 -15.41 -9.26
N VAL A 59 15.98 -14.72 -9.14
CA VAL A 59 14.91 -14.81 -10.15
C VAL A 59 15.34 -14.08 -11.43
N ALA A 60 15.17 -14.75 -12.59
CA ALA A 60 15.50 -14.18 -13.89
C ALA A 60 14.67 -12.93 -14.18
N ARG A 61 15.23 -11.98 -14.94
CA ARG A 61 14.51 -10.78 -15.38
C ARG A 61 13.30 -11.20 -16.23
N SER A 62 12.13 -10.65 -15.92
CA SER A 62 10.96 -10.83 -16.76
C SER A 62 11.13 -10.10 -18.10
N HIS A 63 10.58 -10.69 -19.17
CA HIS A 63 10.53 -10.07 -20.49
C HIS A 63 9.26 -9.23 -20.71
N ASP A 64 8.32 -9.24 -19.77
CA ASP A 64 7.11 -8.43 -19.80
C ASP A 64 7.46 -6.93 -19.65
N LYS A 65 6.86 -6.08 -20.49
CA LYS A 65 7.04 -4.64 -20.56
C LYS A 65 6.67 -3.97 -19.24
N MET A 66 5.62 -4.46 -18.59
CA MET A 66 5.13 -3.95 -17.30
C MET A 66 6.13 -4.26 -16.17
N LEU A 67 6.89 -5.35 -16.32
CA LEU A 67 7.84 -5.84 -15.33
C LEU A 67 9.28 -5.37 -15.61
N LYS A 68 9.45 -4.22 -16.30
CA LYS A 68 10.76 -3.62 -16.62
C LYS A 68 10.82 -2.14 -16.27
N VAL A 69 12.02 -1.70 -15.94
CA VAL A 69 12.33 -0.28 -15.81
C VAL A 69 12.79 0.24 -17.16
N GLU A 70 12.15 1.30 -17.67
CA GLU A 70 12.45 1.86 -18.99
C GLU A 70 13.68 2.77 -18.93
N LYS A 71 14.85 2.21 -19.24
CA LYS A 71 16.14 2.91 -19.22
C LYS A 71 16.98 2.68 -20.48
N ASN A 72 17.86 3.63 -20.79
CA ASN A 72 18.90 3.48 -21.80
C ASN A 72 20.13 2.69 -21.28
N ASN A 73 21.13 2.51 -22.14
CA ASN A 73 22.38 1.79 -21.81
C ASN A 73 23.22 2.47 -20.71
N GLU A 74 22.97 3.74 -20.43
CA GLU A 74 23.61 4.51 -19.36
C GLU A 74 22.79 4.48 -18.06
N ASN A 75 21.76 3.63 -17.97
CA ASN A 75 20.86 3.54 -16.80
C ASN A 75 20.05 4.84 -16.56
N ARG A 76 19.76 5.60 -17.63
CA ARG A 76 18.92 6.81 -17.61
C ARG A 76 17.50 6.52 -18.08
N SER A 77 16.50 7.17 -17.49
CA SER A 77 15.09 7.12 -17.92
C SER A 77 14.95 7.42 -19.41
N LEU A 78 14.13 6.63 -20.12
CA LEU A 78 13.78 6.93 -21.51
C LEU A 78 12.85 8.16 -21.64
N LYS A 79 12.15 8.56 -20.57
CA LYS A 79 11.19 9.68 -20.55
C LYS A 79 11.87 11.01 -20.21
N THR A 80 12.71 11.02 -19.19
CA THR A 80 13.32 12.25 -18.64
C THR A 80 14.82 12.35 -18.87
N ASN A 81 15.46 11.28 -19.34
CA ASN A 81 16.92 11.15 -19.44
C ASN A 81 17.68 11.26 -18.09
N ARG A 82 16.97 11.18 -16.96
CA ARG A 82 17.55 11.19 -15.62
C ARG A 82 18.12 9.83 -15.25
N LEU A 83 19.31 9.80 -14.66
CA LEU A 83 19.93 8.59 -14.13
C LEU A 83 19.06 8.01 -13.02
N PHE A 84 18.87 6.69 -13.05
CA PHE A 84 18.11 6.01 -12.00
C PHE A 84 18.77 6.23 -10.62
N PRO A 85 18.02 6.74 -9.63
CA PRO A 85 18.57 7.06 -8.32
C PRO A 85 19.15 5.83 -7.60
N THR A 86 20.24 6.04 -6.85
CA THR A 86 20.81 5.04 -5.96
C THR A 86 20.56 5.46 -4.52
N ALA A 87 19.89 4.61 -3.76
CA ALA A 87 19.54 4.90 -2.36
C ALA A 87 20.79 4.97 -1.47
N ASN A 88 20.84 5.95 -0.58
CA ASN A 88 21.95 6.20 0.34
C ASN A 88 21.71 5.48 1.68
N LYS A 89 21.83 4.15 1.67
CA LYS A 89 21.73 3.34 2.89
C LYS A 89 22.93 3.65 3.81
N PRO A 90 22.73 3.90 5.12
CA PRO A 90 23.85 4.13 6.04
C PRO A 90 24.85 2.97 6.06
N ASP A 91 26.12 3.25 5.75
CA ASP A 91 27.22 2.30 5.78
C ASP A 91 28.50 2.95 6.35
N PRO A 92 29.03 2.51 7.51
CA PRO A 92 28.51 1.43 8.36
C PRO A 92 27.16 1.78 8.98
N MET A 93 26.29 0.77 9.14
CA MET A 93 24.95 0.94 9.73
C MET A 93 25.04 1.36 11.21
N PRO A 94 24.50 2.53 11.61
CA PRO A 94 24.46 2.94 13.01
C PRO A 94 23.60 1.98 13.84
N GLN A 95 24.06 1.63 15.04
CA GLN A 95 23.36 0.68 15.93
C GLN A 95 21.93 1.12 16.24
N ASN A 96 21.70 2.42 16.42
CA ASN A 96 20.39 2.99 16.70
C ASN A 96 19.44 2.95 15.49
N LEU A 97 19.95 2.84 14.26
CA LEU A 97 19.15 2.73 13.03
C LEU A 97 18.98 1.30 12.52
N ALA A 98 19.82 0.37 12.98
CA ALA A 98 19.84 -1.01 12.49
C ALA A 98 18.45 -1.69 12.53
N PHE A 99 17.66 -1.42 13.57
CA PHE A 99 16.31 -1.99 13.71
C PHE A 99 15.38 -1.61 12.55
N LEU A 100 15.52 -0.41 11.97
CA LEU A 100 14.67 0.08 10.89
C LEU A 100 14.91 -0.70 9.58
N PHE A 101 16.14 -1.16 9.38
CA PHE A 101 16.58 -1.95 8.22
C PHE A 101 16.62 -3.46 8.52
N THR A 102 16.17 -3.88 9.70
CA THR A 102 16.11 -5.30 10.06
C THR A 102 14.87 -5.93 9.44
N ARG A 103 15.04 -7.14 8.91
CA ARG A 103 13.93 -7.93 8.38
C ARG A 103 12.97 -8.29 9.49
N ILE A 104 11.68 -8.30 9.16
CA ILE A 104 10.69 -8.86 10.08
C ILE A 104 10.85 -10.38 10.14
N THR A 105 10.58 -10.92 11.32
CA THR A 105 10.60 -12.35 11.60
C THR A 105 9.37 -13.04 10.99
N PRO A 106 9.41 -14.36 10.73
CA PRO A 106 8.24 -15.13 10.31
C PRO A 106 7.04 -14.93 11.24
N GLU A 107 7.26 -14.87 12.55
CA GLU A 107 6.22 -14.64 13.55
C GLU A 107 5.55 -13.27 13.36
N GLN A 108 6.33 -12.24 13.06
CA GLN A 108 5.80 -10.91 12.73
C GLN A 108 5.02 -10.92 11.41
N MET A 109 5.46 -11.68 10.40
CA MET A 109 4.72 -11.86 9.13
C MET A 109 3.35 -12.46 9.38
N MET A 110 3.31 -13.58 10.12
CA MET A 110 2.06 -14.26 10.49
C MET A 110 1.13 -13.35 11.30
N TYR A 111 1.68 -12.59 12.25
CA TYR A 111 0.91 -11.65 13.05
C TYR A 111 0.18 -10.61 12.19
N MET A 112 0.81 -10.05 11.17
CA MET A 112 0.15 -9.06 10.30
C MET A 112 -1.00 -9.67 9.48
N TRP A 113 -0.83 -10.88 8.96
CA TRP A 113 -1.92 -11.59 8.28
C TRP A 113 -3.09 -11.90 9.22
N ASN A 114 -2.81 -12.20 10.50
CA ASN A 114 -3.85 -12.37 11.51
C ASN A 114 -4.57 -11.05 11.81
N VAL A 115 -3.85 -9.92 11.85
CA VAL A 115 -4.46 -8.60 12.01
C VAL A 115 -5.37 -8.28 10.82
N LEU A 116 -4.93 -8.54 9.58
CA LEU A 116 -5.77 -8.34 8.39
C LEU A 116 -7.04 -9.20 8.45
N THR A 117 -6.89 -10.48 8.82
CA THR A 117 -8.01 -11.42 9.00
C THR A 117 -8.99 -10.90 10.06
N ALA A 118 -8.49 -10.36 11.17
CA ALA A 118 -9.32 -9.81 12.23
C ALA A 118 -10.09 -8.55 11.77
N ILE A 119 -9.46 -7.67 10.98
CA ILE A 119 -10.13 -6.50 10.40
C ILE A 119 -11.27 -6.93 9.48
N PHE A 120 -11.02 -7.90 8.59
CA PHE A 120 -12.05 -8.44 7.70
C PHE A 120 -13.23 -9.04 8.49
N VAL A 121 -12.94 -9.89 9.49
CA VAL A 121 -13.98 -10.47 10.35
C VAL A 121 -14.78 -9.38 11.05
N PHE A 122 -14.11 -8.35 11.55
CA PHE A 122 -14.79 -7.22 12.19
C PHE A 122 -15.70 -6.45 11.22
N GLN A 123 -15.28 -6.22 9.98
CA GLN A 123 -16.13 -5.62 8.94
C GLN A 123 -17.36 -6.46 8.64
N VAL A 124 -17.21 -7.78 8.50
CA VAL A 124 -18.35 -8.69 8.31
C VAL A 124 -19.32 -8.60 9.49
N LEU A 125 -18.80 -8.60 10.72
CA LEU A 125 -19.60 -8.43 11.92
C LEU A 125 -20.34 -7.08 11.95
N LEU A 126 -19.71 -6.00 11.52
CA LEU A 126 -20.34 -4.68 11.40
C LEU A 126 -21.52 -4.71 10.40
N VAL A 127 -21.37 -5.37 9.26
CA VAL A 127 -22.44 -5.51 8.26
C VAL A 127 -23.61 -6.33 8.83
N VAL A 128 -23.33 -7.45 9.49
CA VAL A 128 -24.37 -8.27 10.14
C VAL A 128 -25.05 -7.50 11.27
N LEU A 129 -24.29 -6.78 12.10
CA LEU A 129 -24.81 -5.93 13.17
C LEU A 129 -25.71 -4.82 12.60
N TYR A 130 -25.33 -4.19 11.50
CA TYR A 130 -26.15 -3.17 10.85
C TYR A 130 -27.50 -3.72 10.39
N CYS A 131 -27.52 -4.92 9.79
CA CYS A 131 -28.75 -5.63 9.47
C CYS A 131 -29.61 -5.86 10.73
N GLY A 132 -29.01 -6.36 11.82
CA GLY A 132 -29.71 -6.55 13.10
C GLY A 132 -30.26 -5.25 13.70
N LEU A 133 -29.49 -4.16 13.66
CA LEU A 133 -29.92 -2.85 14.14
C LEU A 133 -31.13 -2.32 13.35
N LEU A 134 -31.13 -2.47 12.03
CA LEU A 134 -32.26 -2.07 11.20
C LEU A 134 -33.51 -2.93 11.44
N ALA A 135 -33.33 -4.23 11.71
CA ALA A 135 -34.44 -5.13 12.04
C ALA A 135 -35.07 -4.78 13.40
N LEU A 136 -34.25 -4.45 14.40
CA LEU A 136 -34.71 -4.11 15.75
C LEU A 136 -35.27 -2.69 15.86
N PHE A 137 -34.71 -1.75 15.10
CA PHE A 137 -35.04 -0.32 15.19
C PHE A 137 -35.40 0.29 13.81
N PRO A 138 -36.45 -0.20 13.13
CA PRO A 138 -36.76 0.20 11.75
C PRO A 138 -37.06 1.70 11.59
N GLY A 139 -37.56 2.37 12.65
CA GLY A 139 -37.81 3.81 12.67
C GLY A 139 -36.56 4.68 12.84
N HIS A 140 -35.40 4.10 13.15
CA HIS A 140 -34.17 4.83 13.49
C HIS A 140 -33.08 4.69 12.42
N TRP A 141 -33.48 4.64 11.14
CA TRP A 141 -32.59 4.36 10.02
C TRP A 141 -31.29 5.18 10.06
N TRP A 142 -31.37 6.51 10.22
CA TRP A 142 -30.18 7.37 10.28
C TRP A 142 -29.23 7.00 11.42
N THR A 143 -29.77 6.69 12.60
CA THR A 143 -28.95 6.33 13.77
C THR A 143 -28.25 5.00 13.54
N CYS A 144 -28.97 3.97 13.08
CA CYS A 144 -28.39 2.67 12.75
C CYS A 144 -27.31 2.79 11.66
N THR A 145 -27.60 3.57 10.61
CA THR A 145 -26.68 3.80 9.50
C THR A 145 -25.41 4.52 9.92
N LEU A 146 -25.48 5.55 10.77
CA LEU A 146 -24.29 6.28 11.21
C LEU A 146 -23.44 5.47 12.20
N ILE A 147 -24.08 4.72 13.10
CA ILE A 147 -23.40 3.82 14.05
C ILE A 147 -22.66 2.69 13.31
N PHE A 148 -23.19 2.23 12.18
CA PHE A 148 -22.50 1.29 11.29
C PHE A 148 -21.43 1.98 10.44
N GLY A 149 -21.84 3.01 9.70
CA GLY A 149 -21.10 3.54 8.57
C GLY A 149 -19.80 4.22 8.95
N ILE A 150 -19.79 4.97 10.06
CA ILE A 150 -18.57 5.66 10.54
C ILE A 150 -17.51 4.63 10.97
N PRO A 151 -17.81 3.65 11.86
CA PRO A 151 -16.87 2.58 12.17
C PRO A 151 -16.46 1.75 10.95
N PHE A 152 -17.39 1.43 10.04
CA PHE A 152 -17.07 0.64 8.85
C PHE A 152 -16.07 1.37 7.94
N ALA A 153 -16.33 2.63 7.59
CA ALA A 153 -15.42 3.45 6.80
C ALA A 153 -14.05 3.58 7.48
N TYR A 154 -14.02 3.79 8.79
CA TYR A 154 -12.78 3.85 9.54
C TYR A 154 -12.01 2.53 9.49
N THR A 155 -12.69 1.38 9.61
CA THR A 155 -12.04 0.06 9.49
C THR A 155 -11.51 -0.24 8.09
N ALA A 156 -12.18 0.26 7.05
CA ALA A 156 -11.67 0.18 5.67
C ALA A 156 -10.38 0.98 5.48
N ILE A 157 -10.26 2.16 6.12
CA ILE A 157 -8.97 2.86 6.20
C ILE A 157 -7.93 1.97 6.89
N GLN A 158 -8.28 1.34 8.02
CA GLN A 158 -7.35 0.47 8.73
C GLN A 158 -6.88 -0.71 7.89
N GLN A 159 -7.77 -1.26 7.06
CA GLN A 159 -7.49 -2.39 6.17
C GLN A 159 -6.39 -2.06 5.16
N ILE A 160 -6.52 -0.94 4.43
CA ILE A 160 -5.51 -0.53 3.45
C ILE A 160 -4.13 -0.33 4.08
N TYR A 161 -4.05 0.27 5.27
CA TYR A 161 -2.76 0.40 5.95
C TYR A 161 -2.14 -0.95 6.34
N ILE A 162 -2.96 -1.95 6.68
CA ILE A 162 -2.46 -3.30 6.94
C ILE A 162 -2.12 -4.03 5.65
N ASP A 163 -2.89 -3.85 4.57
CA ASP A 163 -2.56 -4.37 3.25
C ASP A 163 -1.19 -3.86 2.80
N HIS A 164 -0.93 -2.56 2.95
CA HIS A 164 0.36 -1.95 2.68
C HIS A 164 1.48 -2.59 3.55
N ASP A 165 1.24 -2.76 4.86
CA ASP A 165 2.17 -3.45 5.76
C ASP A 165 2.50 -4.87 5.26
N VAL A 166 1.47 -5.69 4.97
CA VAL A 166 1.70 -7.08 4.52
C VAL A 166 2.32 -7.12 3.13
N MET A 167 2.00 -6.18 2.23
CA MET A 167 2.56 -6.13 0.89
C MET A 167 4.09 -6.00 0.90
N HIS A 168 4.63 -5.14 1.77
CA HIS A 168 6.08 -4.94 1.89
C HIS A 168 6.78 -5.97 2.77
N GLY A 169 6.21 -6.29 3.94
CA GLY A 169 6.92 -7.13 4.91
C GLY A 169 6.54 -8.60 4.88
N ALA A 170 5.32 -8.95 4.48
CA ALA A 170 4.78 -10.30 4.54
C ALA A 170 3.99 -10.64 3.28
N THR A 171 4.57 -10.39 2.11
CA THR A 171 3.85 -10.35 0.83
C THR A 171 2.99 -11.59 0.55
N PHE A 172 3.39 -12.77 1.03
CA PHE A 172 2.63 -13.98 0.84
C PHE A 172 1.89 -14.41 2.11
N PRO A 173 0.58 -14.71 2.02
CA PRO A 173 -0.21 -15.13 3.17
C PRO A 173 0.25 -16.46 3.71
N VAL A 174 -0.01 -16.65 5.00
CA VAL A 174 0.18 -17.93 5.69
C VAL A 174 -0.78 -18.96 5.10
N TYR A 175 -2.06 -18.59 4.96
CA TYR A 175 -3.09 -19.45 4.39
C TYR A 175 -3.62 -18.88 3.08
N GLU A 176 -3.81 -19.74 2.07
CA GLU A 176 -4.25 -19.33 0.73
C GLU A 176 -5.58 -18.54 0.72
N PHE A 177 -6.48 -18.74 1.69
CA PHE A 177 -7.73 -17.99 1.74
C PHE A 177 -7.54 -16.51 2.12
N GLN A 178 -6.46 -16.17 2.85
CA GLN A 178 -6.28 -14.82 3.39
C GLN A 178 -6.09 -13.77 2.28
N LYS A 179 -5.63 -14.18 1.11
CA LYS A 179 -5.49 -13.29 -0.06
C LYS A 179 -6.82 -12.75 -0.59
N PHE A 180 -7.93 -13.43 -0.29
CA PHE A 180 -9.27 -12.96 -0.66
C PHE A 180 -9.83 -11.93 0.34
N LEU A 181 -9.17 -11.76 1.49
CA LEU A 181 -9.64 -10.89 2.58
C LEU A 181 -9.07 -9.46 2.50
N THR A 182 -8.18 -9.21 1.54
CA THR A 182 -7.38 -7.99 1.44
C THR A 182 -8.26 -6.76 1.23
N HIS A 183 -9.13 -6.75 0.23
CA HIS A 183 -10.04 -5.62 -0.01
C HIS A 183 -11.40 -6.02 -0.62
N PRO A 184 -12.08 -7.08 -0.15
CA PRO A 184 -13.29 -7.60 -0.81
C PRO A 184 -14.52 -6.68 -0.69
N PHE A 185 -14.49 -5.69 0.20
CA PHE A 185 -15.53 -4.68 0.33
C PHE A 185 -15.22 -3.38 -0.43
N ALA A 186 -14.04 -3.24 -1.04
CA ALA A 186 -13.67 -2.01 -1.75
C ALA A 186 -14.56 -1.76 -2.97
N ASP A 187 -14.89 -2.82 -3.71
CA ASP A 187 -15.77 -2.76 -4.86
C ASP A 187 -16.42 -4.13 -5.18
N PHE A 188 -17.28 -4.19 -6.19
CA PHE A 188 -17.94 -5.42 -6.64
C PHE A 188 -17.02 -6.36 -7.43
N PHE A 189 -15.92 -5.83 -7.95
CA PHE A 189 -14.84 -6.59 -8.56
C PHE A 189 -13.54 -5.79 -8.37
N SER A 190 -12.42 -6.49 -8.21
CA SER A 190 -11.13 -5.86 -7.91
C SER A 190 -9.96 -6.75 -8.30
N LEU A 191 -8.73 -6.25 -8.11
CA LEU A 191 -7.52 -7.00 -8.34
C LEU A 191 -7.36 -8.16 -7.34
N PRO A 192 -7.02 -9.38 -7.79
CA PRO A 192 -6.51 -10.41 -6.90
C PRO A 192 -5.25 -9.91 -6.17
N TRP A 193 -5.00 -10.43 -4.97
CA TRP A 193 -3.84 -10.05 -4.15
C TRP A 193 -2.52 -10.04 -4.92
N GLU A 194 -2.24 -11.08 -5.72
CA GLU A 194 -0.98 -11.16 -6.45
C GLU A 194 -0.84 -10.03 -7.49
N GLU A 195 -1.94 -9.61 -8.13
CA GLU A 195 -1.93 -8.49 -9.09
C GLU A 195 -1.87 -7.14 -8.36
N PHE A 196 -2.53 -7.01 -7.21
CA PHE A 196 -2.42 -5.81 -6.36
C PHE A 196 -0.99 -5.60 -5.84
N VAL A 197 -0.29 -6.69 -5.46
CA VAL A 197 1.14 -6.63 -5.11
C VAL A 197 1.99 -6.22 -6.31
N LEU A 198 1.71 -6.75 -7.51
CA LEU A 198 2.46 -6.40 -8.72
C LEU A 198 2.30 -4.92 -9.07
N GLU A 199 1.07 -4.44 -8.98
CA GLU A 199 0.69 -3.07 -9.25
C GLU A 199 1.42 -2.09 -8.32
N HIS A 200 1.34 -2.30 -7.02
CA HIS A 200 2.05 -1.46 -6.05
C HIS A 200 3.59 -1.47 -6.22
N ASN A 201 4.17 -2.64 -6.53
CA ASN A 201 5.60 -2.71 -6.84
C ASN A 201 5.95 -2.02 -8.17
N ARG A 202 5.03 -2.03 -9.14
CA ARG A 202 5.16 -1.29 -10.41
C ARG A 202 5.17 0.21 -10.13
N HIS A 203 4.26 0.70 -9.29
CA HIS A 203 4.23 2.08 -8.81
C HIS A 203 5.58 2.50 -8.20
N HIS A 204 6.13 1.76 -7.22
CA HIS A 204 7.46 2.09 -6.68
C HIS A 204 8.60 2.09 -7.71
N ALA A 205 8.52 1.21 -8.71
CA ALA A 205 9.53 1.14 -9.76
C ALA A 205 9.44 2.35 -10.72
N SER A 206 8.26 2.95 -10.90
CA SER A 206 8.03 4.14 -11.72
C SER A 206 8.23 5.47 -10.98
N THR A 207 7.96 5.53 -9.66
CA THR A 207 8.08 6.74 -8.80
C THR A 207 9.15 6.62 -7.71
N VAL A 208 10.41 6.52 -8.13
CA VAL A 208 11.53 6.30 -7.20
C VAL A 208 11.67 7.41 -6.16
N ASP A 209 11.49 8.68 -6.53
CA ASP A 209 11.62 9.84 -5.63
C ASP A 209 10.29 10.54 -5.31
N LEU A 210 9.17 9.80 -5.35
CA LEU A 210 7.79 10.23 -5.02
C LEU A 210 7.08 11.21 -5.96
N LEU A 211 7.79 11.90 -6.86
CA LEU A 211 7.09 12.87 -7.71
C LEU A 211 6.80 12.35 -9.10
N ILE A 212 7.80 11.94 -9.88
CA ILE A 212 7.57 11.82 -11.31
C ILE A 212 6.92 10.46 -11.62
N GLN A 213 5.58 10.40 -11.55
CA GLN A 213 4.83 9.22 -11.95
C GLN A 213 5.10 8.86 -13.41
N GLY A 214 5.30 7.56 -13.63
CA GLY A 214 5.63 7.01 -14.93
C GLY A 214 7.03 7.36 -15.45
N GLU A 215 7.96 7.88 -14.62
CA GLU A 215 9.29 8.27 -15.11
C GLU A 215 10.10 7.10 -15.64
N PHE A 216 10.02 5.98 -14.93
CA PHE A 216 10.83 4.81 -15.18
C PHE A 216 9.99 3.66 -15.77
N GLY A 217 9.05 4.03 -16.65
CA GLY A 217 8.05 3.19 -17.33
C GLY A 217 6.65 3.43 -16.77
N TRP A 218 5.62 2.82 -17.37
CA TRP A 218 4.21 3.04 -17.03
C TRP A 218 3.91 3.00 -15.52
N ASP A 219 3.04 3.89 -15.06
CA ASP A 219 2.53 3.91 -13.69
C ASP A 219 0.99 3.89 -13.78
N PRO A 220 0.32 2.92 -13.15
CA PRO A 220 -1.14 2.84 -13.18
C PRO A 220 -1.82 4.08 -12.58
N GLU A 221 -1.11 4.84 -11.75
CA GLU A 221 -1.66 6.05 -11.15
C GLU A 221 -1.38 7.32 -11.95
N GLU A 222 -0.63 7.23 -13.06
CA GLU A 222 -0.12 8.40 -13.81
C GLU A 222 -1.23 9.39 -14.17
N PHE A 223 -2.45 8.91 -14.44
CA PHE A 223 -3.59 9.78 -14.73
C PHE A 223 -4.01 10.64 -13.53
N GLN A 224 -3.98 10.09 -12.31
CA GLN A 224 -4.32 10.82 -11.08
C GLN A 224 -3.27 11.92 -10.83
N TYR A 225 -2.01 11.60 -11.08
CA TYR A 225 -0.94 12.57 -10.98
C TYR A 225 -0.97 13.61 -12.08
N ALA A 226 -1.32 13.24 -13.32
CA ALA A 226 -1.55 14.19 -14.40
C ALA A 226 -2.62 15.22 -14.02
N LEU A 227 -3.71 14.80 -13.37
CA LEU A 227 -4.74 15.73 -12.84
C LEU A 227 -4.18 16.71 -11.80
N GLN A 228 -3.20 16.29 -10.99
CA GLN A 228 -2.57 17.15 -9.98
C GLN A 228 -1.48 18.07 -10.57
N GLN A 229 -0.69 17.57 -11.52
CA GLN A 229 0.40 18.31 -12.16
C GLN A 229 -0.07 19.29 -13.24
N TRP A 230 -1.07 18.92 -14.04
CA TRP A 230 -1.67 19.81 -15.06
C TRP A 230 -2.14 21.14 -14.45
N ALA A 231 -2.39 21.11 -13.15
CA ALA A 231 -2.86 22.17 -12.31
C ALA A 231 -1.79 22.95 -11.53
N GLY A 232 -0.50 22.58 -11.66
CA GLY A 232 0.61 22.94 -10.75
C GLY A 232 0.46 24.25 -9.92
N PRO A 233 0.68 24.19 -8.58
CA PRO A 233 0.28 25.24 -7.64
C PRO A 233 1.02 26.59 -7.78
N MET A 234 2.04 26.67 -8.63
CA MET A 234 2.86 27.87 -8.86
C MET A 234 3.06 28.17 -10.36
N GLY A 235 2.33 27.50 -11.25
CA GLY A 235 2.37 27.75 -12.70
C GLY A 235 1.30 28.74 -13.16
N PRO A 236 1.32 29.16 -14.44
CA PRO A 236 0.26 29.99 -15.02
C PRO A 236 -1.14 29.33 -14.98
N ASN A 237 -1.20 28.03 -14.66
CA ASN A 237 -2.41 27.22 -14.56
C ASN A 237 -2.87 26.93 -13.11
N TRP A 238 -2.37 27.66 -12.10
CA TRP A 238 -2.68 27.38 -10.67
C TRP A 238 -4.18 27.28 -10.37
N TYR A 239 -5.03 28.04 -11.07
CA TYR A 239 -6.49 28.01 -10.90
C TYR A 239 -7.08 26.64 -11.28
N LYS A 240 -6.41 25.87 -12.14
CA LYS A 240 -6.82 24.49 -12.48
C LYS A 240 -6.61 23.54 -11.29
N TYR A 241 -5.74 23.86 -10.33
CA TYR A 241 -5.62 23.11 -9.07
C TYR A 241 -6.93 23.12 -8.28
N LEU A 242 -7.62 24.26 -8.27
CA LEU A 242 -8.95 24.38 -7.69
C LEU A 242 -10.01 23.58 -8.47
N LEU A 243 -9.75 23.26 -9.74
CA LEU A 243 -10.66 22.53 -10.61
C LEU A 243 -10.35 21.03 -10.71
N THR A 244 -9.18 20.55 -10.29
CA THR A 244 -8.80 19.12 -10.43
C THR A 244 -8.60 18.43 -9.08
N VAL A 245 -8.02 19.11 -8.08
CA VAL A 245 -7.71 18.50 -6.78
C VAL A 245 -8.95 18.21 -5.94
N PRO A 246 -9.99 19.06 -5.90
CA PRO A 246 -11.24 18.71 -5.21
C PRO A 246 -11.96 17.49 -5.81
N TRP A 247 -11.63 17.08 -7.04
CA TRP A 247 -12.21 15.90 -7.67
C TRP A 247 -11.46 14.61 -7.37
N ILE A 248 -10.23 14.68 -6.83
CA ILE A 248 -9.47 13.49 -6.45
C ILE A 248 -10.27 12.59 -5.49
N PRO A 249 -10.89 13.09 -4.40
CA PRO A 249 -11.76 12.26 -3.56
C PRO A 249 -12.90 11.59 -4.33
N ILE A 250 -13.46 12.28 -5.33
CA ILE A 250 -14.59 11.79 -6.14
C ILE A 250 -14.12 10.71 -7.12
N VAL A 251 -12.98 10.91 -7.77
CA VAL A 251 -12.32 9.94 -8.65
C VAL A 251 -12.04 8.65 -7.89
N HIS A 252 -11.42 8.77 -6.71
CA HIS A 252 -11.18 7.64 -5.82
C HIS A 252 -12.48 6.97 -5.40
N PHE A 253 -13.52 7.75 -5.05
CA PHE A 253 -14.84 7.23 -4.67
C PHE A 253 -15.47 6.37 -5.77
N PHE A 254 -15.26 6.70 -7.05
CA PHE A 254 -15.76 5.93 -8.17
C PHE A 254 -14.91 4.70 -8.54
N GLY A 255 -13.84 4.41 -7.79
CA GLY A 255 -13.07 3.17 -7.94
C GLY A 255 -11.87 3.29 -8.88
N LEU A 256 -11.43 4.52 -9.17
CA LEU A 256 -10.13 4.82 -9.76
C LEU A 256 -9.08 4.96 -8.64
N ASN A 257 -8.88 3.86 -7.91
CA ASN A 257 -7.91 3.67 -6.84
C ASN A 257 -7.48 2.20 -6.83
N ASP A 258 -6.39 1.86 -6.15
CA ASP A 258 -5.70 0.56 -6.31
C ASP A 258 -6.55 -0.67 -6.00
N THR A 259 -7.63 -0.48 -5.22
CA THR A 259 -8.59 -1.54 -4.86
C THR A 259 -9.94 -1.46 -5.58
N GLY A 260 -10.12 -0.44 -6.42
CA GLY A 260 -11.37 -0.13 -7.09
C GLY A 260 -11.55 -0.86 -8.42
N ALA A 261 -12.82 -0.98 -8.82
CA ALA A 261 -13.21 -1.65 -10.05
C ALA A 261 -12.63 -1.00 -11.33
N LEU A 262 -12.69 0.33 -11.44
CA LEU A 262 -12.23 1.03 -12.65
C LEU A 262 -10.72 0.90 -12.82
N PHE A 263 -9.98 0.97 -11.72
CA PHE A 263 -8.55 0.74 -11.72
C PHE A 263 -8.19 -0.71 -12.08
N ALA A 264 -8.95 -1.69 -11.56
CA ALA A 264 -8.76 -3.09 -11.95
C ALA A 264 -8.95 -3.30 -13.46
N LEU A 265 -9.91 -2.62 -14.09
CA LEU A 265 -10.07 -2.63 -15.55
C LEU A 265 -8.87 -2.04 -16.27
N GLU A 266 -8.39 -0.88 -15.83
CA GLU A 266 -7.20 -0.23 -16.38
C GLU A 266 -5.99 -1.16 -16.32
N TRP A 267 -5.76 -1.79 -15.17
CA TRP A 267 -4.70 -2.78 -15.00
C TRP A 267 -4.87 -3.98 -15.95
N TRP A 268 -6.08 -4.54 -16.08
CA TRP A 268 -6.33 -5.68 -16.95
C TRP A 268 -6.24 -5.37 -18.45
N MET A 269 -6.29 -4.09 -18.84
CA MET A 269 -6.00 -3.64 -20.21
C MET A 269 -4.50 -3.62 -20.52
N HIS A 270 -3.64 -3.57 -19.50
CA HIS A 270 -2.19 -3.46 -19.65
C HIS A 270 -1.41 -4.70 -19.19
N PHE A 271 -2.03 -5.58 -18.39
CA PHE A 271 -1.37 -6.77 -17.85
C PHE A 271 -2.25 -8.04 -17.96
N PRO A 272 -1.67 -9.21 -18.32
CA PRO A 272 -0.28 -9.40 -18.76
C PRO A 272 -0.05 -8.96 -20.21
N ASP A 273 1.22 -8.83 -20.59
CA ASP A 273 1.59 -8.53 -21.98
C ASP A 273 0.99 -9.53 -22.99
N GLU A 274 0.57 -9.00 -24.13
CA GLU A 274 0.14 -9.80 -25.27
C GLU A 274 1.31 -10.64 -25.81
N ALA A 275 1.02 -11.88 -26.22
CA ALA A 275 1.95 -12.68 -27.00
C ALA A 275 2.14 -12.07 -28.40
N ILE A 276 3.18 -12.55 -29.11
CA ILE A 276 3.44 -12.20 -30.51
C ILE A 276 2.14 -12.30 -31.34
N GLY A 277 1.77 -11.20 -32.00
CA GLY A 277 0.56 -11.10 -32.81
C GLY A 277 -0.70 -10.68 -32.05
N GLY A 278 -0.56 -10.08 -30.86
CA GLY A 278 -1.64 -9.43 -30.12
C GLY A 278 -2.63 -10.39 -29.45
N LYS A 279 -2.20 -11.61 -29.15
CA LYS A 279 -3.06 -12.66 -28.55
C LYS A 279 -2.70 -12.88 -27.09
N CYS A 280 -3.67 -13.26 -26.26
CA CYS A 280 -3.38 -13.65 -24.88
C CYS A 280 -2.38 -14.81 -24.85
N ASN A 281 -1.32 -14.66 -24.05
CA ASN A 281 -0.29 -15.68 -23.90
C ASN A 281 -0.82 -16.92 -23.13
N LYS A 282 -0.06 -18.03 -23.15
CA LYS A 282 -0.47 -19.27 -22.43
C LYS A 282 -0.66 -19.03 -20.94
N GLU A 283 0.18 -18.20 -20.35
CA GLU A 283 0.18 -17.89 -18.92
C GLU A 283 -1.10 -17.14 -18.50
N PHE A 284 -1.65 -16.28 -19.36
CA PHE A 284 -2.93 -15.63 -19.14
C PHE A 284 -4.02 -16.66 -18.81
N TRP A 285 -4.17 -17.69 -19.64
CA TRP A 285 -5.22 -18.70 -19.46
C TRP A 285 -4.90 -19.70 -18.35
N SER A 286 -3.63 -20.03 -18.12
CA SER A 286 -3.26 -21.03 -17.11
C SER A 286 -3.10 -20.47 -15.69
N LYS A 287 -2.84 -19.17 -15.55
CA LYS A 287 -2.49 -18.53 -14.27
C LYS A 287 -3.40 -17.34 -13.96
N TRP A 288 -3.40 -16.31 -14.80
CA TRP A 288 -4.02 -15.02 -14.49
C TRP A 288 -5.56 -15.08 -14.54
N ALA A 289 -6.14 -15.56 -15.62
CA ALA A 289 -7.59 -15.68 -15.75
C ALA A 289 -8.22 -16.55 -14.64
N PRO A 290 -7.69 -17.75 -14.31
CA PRO A 290 -8.21 -18.53 -13.18
C PRO A 290 -8.12 -17.80 -11.83
N ARG A 291 -7.08 -17.00 -11.59
CA ARG A 291 -6.94 -16.19 -10.36
C ARG A 291 -7.98 -15.10 -10.29
N ARG A 292 -8.13 -14.32 -11.37
CA ARG A 292 -9.15 -13.27 -11.50
C ARG A 292 -10.55 -13.82 -11.29
N VAL A 293 -10.88 -14.96 -11.90
CA VAL A 293 -12.19 -15.61 -11.73
C VAL A 293 -12.40 -16.04 -10.28
N LYS A 294 -11.45 -16.73 -9.66
CA LYS A 294 -11.58 -17.19 -8.26
C LYS A 294 -11.77 -16.02 -7.29
N HIS A 295 -10.97 -14.96 -7.43
CA HIS A 295 -11.06 -13.76 -6.60
C HIS A 295 -12.42 -13.08 -6.76
N ASN A 296 -12.84 -12.81 -8.00
CA ASN A 296 -14.08 -12.10 -8.23
C ASN A 296 -15.32 -12.95 -7.90
N LEU A 297 -15.26 -14.28 -8.01
CA LEU A 297 -16.32 -15.15 -7.47
C LEU A 297 -16.44 -15.04 -5.95
N PHE A 298 -15.33 -14.92 -5.23
CA PHE A 298 -15.35 -14.68 -3.79
C PHE A 298 -15.97 -13.30 -3.46
N VAL A 299 -15.50 -12.24 -4.13
CA VAL A 299 -16.01 -10.86 -3.94
C VAL A 299 -17.51 -10.79 -4.24
N LEU A 300 -17.94 -11.32 -5.39
CA LEU A 300 -19.36 -11.36 -5.77
C LEU A 300 -20.19 -12.21 -4.81
N GLY A 301 -19.64 -13.33 -4.32
CA GLY A 301 -20.28 -14.16 -3.30
C GLY A 301 -20.50 -13.39 -1.99
N LEU A 302 -19.50 -12.62 -1.55
CA LEU A 302 -19.62 -11.76 -0.36
C LEU A 302 -20.68 -10.69 -0.55
N TRP A 303 -20.69 -9.99 -1.70
CA TRP A 303 -21.71 -9.00 -2.01
C TRP A 303 -23.11 -9.59 -2.16
N ALA A 304 -23.23 -10.83 -2.64
CA ALA A 304 -24.50 -11.56 -2.63
C ALA A 304 -24.99 -11.80 -1.20
N CYS A 305 -24.10 -12.15 -0.26
CA CYS A 305 -24.47 -12.24 1.16
C CYS A 305 -24.97 -10.88 1.70
N VAL A 306 -24.29 -9.77 1.38
CA VAL A 306 -24.74 -8.41 1.75
C VAL A 306 -26.13 -8.12 1.16
N TRP A 307 -26.37 -8.50 -0.10
CA TRP A 307 -27.67 -8.36 -0.73
C TRP A 307 -28.77 -9.13 0.01
N PHE A 308 -28.54 -10.41 0.33
CA PHE A 308 -29.51 -11.24 1.06
C PHE A 308 -29.81 -10.69 2.46
N LEU A 309 -28.80 -10.16 3.17
CA LEU A 309 -28.99 -9.47 4.45
C LEU A 309 -29.89 -8.22 4.32
N GLY A 310 -29.83 -7.56 3.16
CA GLY A 310 -30.68 -6.42 2.82
C GLY A 310 -32.13 -6.75 2.48
N SER A 311 -32.46 -8.04 2.35
CA SER A 311 -33.77 -8.53 1.93
C SER A 311 -34.50 -9.26 3.06
N TRP A 312 -34.35 -10.59 3.14
CA TRP A 312 -35.19 -11.43 4.01
C TRP A 312 -35.15 -11.04 5.49
N PRO A 313 -34.00 -10.78 6.13
CA PRO A 313 -33.97 -10.43 7.56
C PRO A 313 -34.67 -9.11 7.87
N LEU A 314 -34.82 -8.22 6.88
CA LEU A 314 -35.45 -6.92 7.03
C LEU A 314 -36.92 -6.92 6.55
N GLY A 315 -37.48 -8.09 6.22
CA GLY A 315 -38.84 -8.22 5.69
C GLY A 315 -39.03 -7.57 4.32
N ARG A 316 -37.95 -7.42 3.53
CA ARG A 316 -37.98 -6.81 2.20
C ARG A 316 -37.88 -7.87 1.11
N ASP A 317 -38.49 -7.58 -0.04
CA ASP A 317 -38.35 -8.44 -1.23
C ASP A 317 -36.88 -8.58 -1.66
N LEU A 318 -36.58 -9.68 -2.36
CA LEU A 318 -35.24 -9.90 -2.91
C LEU A 318 -34.81 -8.76 -3.85
N SER A 319 -35.75 -8.16 -4.59
CA SER A 319 -35.48 -7.01 -5.48
C SER A 319 -35.07 -5.73 -4.75
N GLN A 320 -35.20 -5.67 -3.42
CA GLN A 320 -34.86 -4.49 -2.61
C GLN A 320 -33.53 -4.61 -1.86
N GLY A 321 -32.82 -5.74 -1.97
CA GLY A 321 -31.53 -5.96 -1.30
C GLY A 321 -30.47 -4.91 -1.65
N TRP A 322 -30.55 -4.33 -2.85
CA TRP A 322 -29.67 -3.25 -3.30
C TRP A 322 -29.63 -2.04 -2.36
N ARG A 323 -30.71 -1.74 -1.63
CA ARG A 323 -30.75 -0.57 -0.72
C ARG A 323 -29.74 -0.72 0.42
N PHE A 324 -29.58 -1.94 0.92
CA PHE A 324 -28.60 -2.26 1.94
C PHE A 324 -27.20 -2.30 1.35
N VAL A 325 -27.03 -2.98 0.21
CA VAL A 325 -25.76 -3.02 -0.55
C VAL A 325 -25.24 -1.62 -0.85
N PHE A 326 -26.11 -0.71 -1.30
CA PHE A 326 -25.76 0.67 -1.58
C PHE A 326 -25.21 1.37 -0.34
N THR A 327 -25.84 1.19 0.82
CA THR A 327 -25.36 1.81 2.07
C THR A 327 -24.00 1.25 2.49
N VAL A 328 -23.84 -0.08 2.46
CA VAL A 328 -22.56 -0.74 2.79
C VAL A 328 -21.46 -0.29 1.81
N SER A 329 -21.74 -0.31 0.51
CA SER A 329 -20.80 0.12 -0.54
C SER A 329 -20.44 1.60 -0.43
N PHE A 330 -21.40 2.47 -0.09
CA PHE A 330 -21.12 3.90 0.11
C PHE A 330 -20.08 4.12 1.21
N PHE A 331 -20.29 3.55 2.41
CA PHE A 331 -19.33 3.70 3.51
C PHE A 331 -18.02 2.95 3.29
N ALA A 332 -18.06 1.81 2.60
CA ALA A 332 -16.85 1.12 2.16
C ALA A 332 -16.01 2.04 1.26
N ARG A 333 -16.62 2.57 0.19
CA ARG A 333 -15.96 3.50 -0.75
C ARG A 333 -15.42 4.72 -0.03
N VAL A 334 -16.18 5.36 0.86
CA VAL A 334 -15.66 6.47 1.69
C VAL A 334 -14.35 6.08 2.40
N GLY A 335 -14.31 4.93 3.06
CA GLY A 335 -13.12 4.48 3.79
C GLY A 335 -11.94 4.12 2.90
N PHE A 336 -12.14 3.24 1.92
CA PHE A 336 -11.09 2.81 0.99
C PHE A 336 -10.53 3.97 0.18
N SER A 337 -11.40 4.83 -0.37
CA SER A 337 -11.00 6.01 -1.13
C SER A 337 -10.24 7.03 -0.29
N ALA A 338 -10.66 7.24 0.96
CA ALA A 338 -9.92 8.13 1.85
C ALA A 338 -8.51 7.60 2.14
N ALA A 339 -8.35 6.29 2.36
CA ALA A 339 -7.05 5.68 2.59
C ALA A 339 -6.12 5.86 1.38
N TRP A 340 -6.60 5.52 0.19
CA TRP A 340 -5.83 5.64 -1.05
C TRP A 340 -5.47 7.08 -1.39
N MET A 341 -6.43 8.01 -1.28
CA MET A 341 -6.15 9.43 -1.46
C MET A 341 -5.01 9.92 -0.55
N PHE A 342 -4.95 9.45 0.70
CA PHE A 342 -3.85 9.82 1.58
C PHE A 342 -2.53 9.16 1.17
N ILE A 343 -2.53 7.87 0.84
CA ILE A 343 -1.31 7.13 0.51
C ILE A 343 -0.76 7.55 -0.85
N THR A 344 -1.55 7.54 -1.92
CA THR A 344 -1.01 7.65 -3.28
C THR A 344 -1.03 9.06 -3.84
N ASN A 345 -1.91 9.94 -3.34
CA ASN A 345 -1.98 11.32 -3.81
C ASN A 345 -1.36 12.31 -2.84
N PHE A 346 -1.77 12.28 -1.58
CA PHE A 346 -1.35 13.31 -0.64
C PHE A 346 0.15 13.23 -0.35
N THR A 347 0.68 12.04 -0.06
CA THR A 347 2.13 11.88 0.24
C THR A 347 3.03 12.13 -0.97
N HIS A 348 2.52 11.88 -2.18
CA HIS A 348 3.19 12.10 -3.47
C HIS A 348 2.99 13.51 -4.01
N SER A 349 2.24 14.38 -3.30
CA SER A 349 2.00 15.73 -3.77
C SER A 349 3.17 16.67 -3.47
N LEU A 350 3.38 17.62 -4.38
CA LEU A 350 4.34 18.70 -4.20
C LEU A 350 4.06 19.56 -2.95
N PRO A 351 2.82 20.06 -2.73
CA PRO A 351 2.52 20.87 -1.54
C PRO A 351 2.80 20.15 -0.23
N TRP A 352 2.49 18.85 -0.14
CA TRP A 352 2.80 18.07 1.06
C TRP A 352 4.30 17.99 1.29
N ASN A 353 5.08 17.69 0.24
CA ASN A 353 6.52 17.61 0.34
C ASN A 353 7.17 18.97 0.66
N GLU A 354 6.62 20.07 0.17
CA GLU A 354 7.05 21.43 0.53
C GLU A 354 6.74 21.75 1.98
N PHE A 355 5.54 21.42 2.48
CA PHE A 355 5.16 21.55 3.88
C PHE A 355 6.11 20.76 4.78
N LEU A 356 6.37 19.50 4.42
CA LEU A 356 7.35 18.65 5.07
C LEU A 356 8.74 19.29 5.08
N ALA A 357 9.18 19.96 4.01
CA ALA A 357 10.50 20.59 3.98
C ALA A 357 10.67 21.80 4.94
N GLN A 358 9.60 22.29 5.56
CA GLN A 358 9.64 23.39 6.53
C GLN A 358 10.03 22.94 7.94
N ASP A 359 9.65 21.72 8.32
CA ASP A 359 10.06 21.10 9.58
C ASP A 359 10.55 19.66 9.31
N PRO A 360 11.86 19.47 9.09
CA PRO A 360 12.44 18.16 8.86
C PRO A 360 12.31 17.20 10.03
N ALA A 361 12.20 17.72 11.26
CA ALA A 361 11.99 16.92 12.46
C ALA A 361 10.52 16.55 12.68
N ARG A 362 9.60 17.07 11.85
CA ARG A 362 8.17 16.72 11.81
C ARG A 362 7.46 16.94 13.16
N THR A 363 7.68 18.04 13.84
CA THR A 363 7.35 18.19 15.27
C THR A 363 5.93 18.66 15.59
N TRP A 364 5.05 18.90 14.60
CA TRP A 364 3.72 19.53 14.77
C TRP A 364 2.73 18.78 15.69
N PRO A 365 2.62 19.08 17.00
CA PRO A 365 1.97 18.19 17.95
C PRO A 365 0.45 18.09 17.73
N VAL A 366 -0.19 19.18 17.31
CA VAL A 366 -1.63 19.22 17.00
C VAL A 366 -1.92 18.37 15.78
N LEU A 367 -1.13 18.53 14.70
CA LEU A 367 -1.28 17.74 13.48
C LEU A 367 -1.08 16.25 13.76
N HIS A 368 -0.08 15.88 14.56
CA HIS A 368 0.15 14.51 15.04
C HIS A 368 -1.08 13.93 15.76
N GLY A 369 -1.70 14.71 16.65
CA GLY A 369 -2.90 14.28 17.37
C GLY A 369 -4.09 14.05 16.44
N VAL A 370 -4.37 15.01 15.55
CA VAL A 370 -5.48 14.93 14.60
C VAL A 370 -5.30 13.78 13.61
N MET A 371 -4.13 13.67 12.99
CA MET A 371 -3.89 12.64 11.98
C MET A 371 -3.80 11.25 12.59
N ALA A 372 -3.31 11.11 13.83
CA ALA A 372 -3.37 9.84 14.54
C ALA A 372 -4.81 9.38 14.79
N LEU A 373 -5.75 10.30 15.03
CA LEU A 373 -7.17 9.97 15.13
C LEU A 373 -7.75 9.57 13.76
N VAL A 374 -7.49 10.36 12.72
CA VAL A 374 -8.04 10.13 11.37
C VAL A 374 -7.55 8.81 10.76
N LEU A 375 -6.25 8.53 10.88
CA LEU A 375 -5.62 7.35 10.28
C LEU A 375 -5.67 6.13 11.19
N GLY A 376 -6.04 6.31 12.46
CA GLY A 376 -6.11 5.25 13.46
C GLY A 376 -4.79 4.85 14.10
N GLY A 377 -3.85 5.78 14.16
CA GLY A 377 -2.74 5.71 15.09
C GLY A 377 -1.48 6.40 14.58
N LYS A 378 -0.61 6.77 15.51
CA LYS A 378 0.67 7.44 15.21
C LYS A 378 1.62 6.60 14.36
N HIS A 379 1.52 5.28 14.41
CA HIS A 379 2.32 4.40 13.56
C HIS A 379 1.98 4.58 12.07
N ARG A 380 0.69 4.71 11.72
CA ARG A 380 0.24 5.01 10.35
C ARG A 380 0.57 6.43 9.92
N TRP A 381 0.49 7.37 10.85
CA TRP A 381 0.91 8.73 10.58
C TRP A 381 2.37 8.84 10.14
N ASN A 382 3.27 8.01 10.70
CA ASN A 382 4.66 7.95 10.24
C ASN A 382 4.78 7.58 8.76
N GLU A 383 3.87 6.76 8.22
CA GLU A 383 3.85 6.44 6.79
C GLU A 383 3.71 7.70 5.95
N MET A 384 2.81 8.61 6.35
CA MET A 384 2.60 9.86 5.64
C MET A 384 3.73 10.88 5.80
N LEU A 385 4.40 10.87 6.96
CA LEU A 385 5.50 11.80 7.28
C LEU A 385 6.83 11.45 6.59
N PHE A 386 7.04 10.16 6.33
CA PHE A 386 8.32 9.60 5.87
C PHE A 386 8.15 8.64 4.69
N HIS A 387 7.13 8.86 3.87
CA HIS A 387 6.90 8.07 2.65
C HIS A 387 8.09 8.16 1.67
N ASP A 388 8.92 9.20 1.79
CA ASP A 388 10.18 9.35 1.05
C ASP A 388 11.23 8.34 1.50
N VAL A 389 11.34 8.06 2.80
CA VAL A 389 12.16 6.97 3.34
C VAL A 389 11.65 5.62 2.84
N HIS A 390 10.33 5.45 2.80
CA HIS A 390 9.69 4.25 2.28
C HIS A 390 10.07 4.00 0.81
N HIS A 391 9.88 4.98 -0.08
CA HIS A 391 10.24 4.86 -1.50
C HIS A 391 11.75 4.74 -1.74
N ALA A 392 12.59 5.31 -0.87
CA ALA A 392 14.04 5.13 -0.96
C ALA A 392 14.49 3.71 -0.59
N PHE A 393 13.76 3.04 0.32
CA PHE A 393 14.15 1.73 0.86
C PHE A 393 12.96 0.74 0.97
N PRO A 394 12.17 0.51 -0.10
CA PRO A 394 10.90 -0.23 -0.02
C PRO A 394 11.06 -1.69 0.41
N ASN A 395 12.19 -2.32 0.07
CA ASN A 395 12.49 -3.70 0.48
C ASN A 395 13.21 -3.80 1.82
N ALA A 396 13.98 -2.77 2.21
CA ALA A 396 14.83 -2.82 3.41
C ALA A 396 14.11 -2.28 4.65
N VAL A 397 13.43 -1.13 4.50
CA VAL A 397 12.61 -0.51 5.54
C VAL A 397 11.16 -0.98 5.45
N GLY A 398 10.63 -1.22 4.25
CA GLY A 398 9.20 -1.48 4.08
C GLY A 398 8.38 -0.27 4.53
N THR A 399 7.16 -0.50 5.01
CA THR A 399 6.28 0.56 5.50
C THR A 399 6.71 1.05 6.89
N LEU A 400 6.60 2.34 7.12
CA LEU A 400 6.85 2.95 8.43
C LEU A 400 5.74 2.61 9.41
N SER A 401 4.52 2.35 8.92
CA SER A 401 3.42 1.82 9.73
C SER A 401 3.74 0.44 10.33
N GLN A 402 4.29 -0.48 9.54
CA GLN A 402 4.74 -1.78 10.00
C GLN A 402 5.86 -1.65 11.01
N ARG A 403 6.88 -0.84 10.70
CA ARG A 403 8.01 -0.63 11.62
C ARG A 403 7.50 -0.04 12.94
N GLY A 404 6.58 0.92 12.88
CA GLY A 404 5.98 1.54 14.06
C GLY A 404 5.19 0.56 14.93
N ARG A 405 4.53 -0.43 14.31
CA ARG A 405 3.80 -1.51 14.99
C ARG A 405 4.72 -2.38 15.84
N PHE A 406 5.91 -2.71 15.35
CA PHE A 406 6.83 -3.63 16.04
C PHE A 406 7.86 -2.95 16.94
N HIS A 407 8.24 -1.71 16.64
CA HIS A 407 9.32 -1.01 17.35
C HIS A 407 8.87 0.23 18.11
N GLY A 408 7.59 0.60 18.00
CA GLY A 408 7.02 1.82 18.58
C GLY A 408 7.11 3.00 17.62
N TRP A 409 6.02 3.77 17.54
CA TRP A 409 5.89 4.88 16.59
C TRP A 409 6.98 5.95 16.77
N GLN A 410 7.30 6.33 18.00
CA GLN A 410 8.26 7.40 18.28
C GLN A 410 9.68 7.02 17.89
N LYS A 411 10.09 5.79 18.22
CA LYS A 411 11.42 5.28 17.85
C LYS A 411 11.61 5.24 16.33
N VAL A 412 10.57 4.85 15.59
CA VAL A 412 10.59 4.85 14.12
C VAL A 412 10.61 6.26 13.54
N HIS A 413 9.82 7.17 14.11
CA HIS A 413 9.80 8.57 13.74
C HIS A 413 11.20 9.20 13.85
N ASP A 414 11.85 9.02 14.99
CA ASP A 414 13.17 9.59 15.25
C ASP A 414 14.25 8.97 14.35
N ALA A 415 14.18 7.66 14.12
CA ALA A 415 15.09 6.96 13.21
C ALA A 415 14.90 7.40 11.75
N ALA A 416 13.65 7.55 11.28
CA ALA A 416 13.36 8.00 9.93
C ALA A 416 13.82 9.45 9.70
N ALA A 417 13.63 10.33 10.69
CA ALA A 417 14.17 11.68 10.65
C ALA A 417 15.71 11.67 10.57
N GLU A 418 16.40 10.79 11.30
CA GLU A 418 17.85 10.66 11.20
C GLU A 418 18.29 10.14 9.81
N VAL A 419 17.57 9.18 9.23
CA VAL A 419 17.83 8.72 7.85
C VAL A 419 17.69 9.88 6.86
N LEU A 420 16.64 10.70 6.99
CA LEU A 420 16.48 11.92 6.17
C LEU A 420 17.63 12.91 6.37
N ALA A 421 18.11 13.09 7.60
CA ALA A 421 19.24 13.98 7.90
C ALA A 421 20.53 13.58 7.18
N ARG A 422 20.71 12.29 6.91
CA ARG A 422 21.86 11.73 6.17
C ARG A 422 21.72 11.88 4.65
N GLY A 423 20.52 12.15 4.16
CA GLY A 423 20.18 12.25 2.74
C GLY A 423 19.78 10.89 2.18
N LEU A 424 18.72 10.85 1.37
CA LEU A 424 18.12 9.60 0.85
C LEU A 424 18.82 9.04 -0.39
N TRP A 425 19.46 9.88 -1.19
CA TRP A 425 19.96 9.53 -2.51
C TRP A 425 21.44 9.89 -2.64
N MET A 426 22.21 9.02 -3.28
CA MET A 426 23.61 9.29 -3.62
C MET A 426 23.69 10.37 -4.70
N PRO A 427 24.64 11.31 -4.63
CA PRO A 427 24.91 12.23 -5.72
C PRO A 427 25.28 11.47 -6.99
N ASN A 428 24.67 11.83 -8.11
CA ASN A 428 24.87 11.15 -9.39
C ASN A 428 25.29 12.09 -10.54
N GLY A 429 25.43 13.40 -10.26
CA GLY A 429 25.86 14.42 -11.22
C GLY A 429 24.75 14.99 -12.11
N ASP A 430 23.53 14.47 -12.04
CA ASP A 430 22.38 15.05 -12.74
C ASP A 430 21.87 16.32 -12.05
N GLU A 431 21.11 17.14 -12.78
CA GLU A 431 20.40 18.26 -12.17
C GLU A 431 19.43 17.76 -11.09
N GLU A 432 19.47 18.37 -9.92
CA GLU A 432 18.59 17.99 -8.83
C GLU A 432 17.11 18.27 -9.18
N THR A 433 16.28 17.23 -9.05
CA THR A 433 14.82 17.37 -9.10
C THR A 433 14.32 18.25 -7.96
N GLN A 434 13.07 18.72 -8.06
CA GLN A 434 12.45 19.46 -6.96
C GLN A 434 12.45 18.66 -5.65
N MET A 435 12.27 17.33 -5.72
CA MET A 435 12.38 16.46 -4.54
C MET A 435 13.77 16.36 -3.99
N GLN A 436 14.77 16.21 -4.84
CA GLN A 436 16.17 16.16 -4.39
C GLN A 436 16.56 17.49 -3.72
N LYS A 437 16.12 18.63 -4.27
CA LYS A 437 16.27 19.95 -3.66
C LYS A 437 15.60 20.03 -2.28
N MET A 438 14.36 19.55 -2.16
CA MET A 438 13.62 19.51 -0.88
C MET A 438 14.26 18.56 0.13
N ALA A 439 14.67 17.36 -0.28
CA ALA A 439 15.36 16.38 0.56
C ALA A 439 16.70 16.95 1.07
N ARG A 440 17.49 17.57 0.19
CA ARG A 440 18.73 18.25 0.57
C ARG A 440 18.49 19.37 1.57
N LYS A 441 17.48 20.22 1.33
CA LYS A 441 17.07 21.28 2.27
C LYS A 441 16.76 20.70 3.67
N ARG A 442 16.01 19.59 3.73
CA ARG A 442 15.71 18.88 4.99
C ARG A 442 17.00 18.45 5.69
N SER A 443 17.90 17.78 4.97
CA SER A 443 19.17 17.30 5.52
C SER A 443 20.05 18.44 6.04
N LEU A 444 20.12 19.58 5.35
CA LEU A 444 20.92 20.74 5.75
C LEU A 444 20.38 21.37 7.05
N ILE A 445 19.07 21.60 7.14
CA ILE A 445 18.43 22.16 8.34
C ILE A 445 18.67 21.27 9.56
N MET A 446 18.53 19.95 9.41
CA MET A 446 18.77 19.01 10.51
C MET A 446 20.24 18.94 10.96
N LYS A 447 21.18 19.22 10.06
CA LYS A 447 22.61 19.31 10.40
C LYS A 447 22.97 20.62 11.09
N GLN A 448 22.23 21.71 10.82
CA GLN A 448 22.44 23.02 11.44
C GLN A 448 21.79 23.15 12.82
N GLY A 449 20.74 22.37 13.09
CA GLY A 449 20.06 22.33 14.40
C GLY A 449 20.67 21.35 15.41
N LYS A 450 21.79 20.71 15.07
CA LYS A 450 22.65 19.91 15.97
C LYS A 450 23.94 20.66 16.21
#